data_AF-A0A9E0B8U1-F1
#
_entry.id   AF-A0A9E0B8U1-F1
#
_cell.length_a   1.000
_cell.length_b   1.000
_cell.length_c   1.000
_cell.angle_alpha   90.00
_cell.angle_beta   90.00
_cell.angle_gamma   90.00
#
_symmetry.space_group_name_H-M   'P 1'
#
loop_
_entity.id
_entity.type
_entity.pdbx_description
1 polymer ?
#
loop_
_entity_poly.entity_id
_entity_poly.type
_entity_poly.pdbx_seq_one_letter_code
_entity_poly.pdbx_strand_id
1 'polypeptide(L)'
;MKKILAIVIFTISMVSISKATVSEPVKANIGKDFVIHLPADMQLSDSYIVDISELPFKTASDAERFFDMFSENVVNYKVMQADNTMILYLNSDIMPDWTLTDWNTYFENRAMKMQVVYDEMFK
;
A
#
# COMPACT_ATOMS: atom_id res chain seq x y z
N MET A 1 -34.65 -54.26 -37.93
CA MET A 1 -34.64 -53.53 -36.64
C MET A 1 -33.21 -53.09 -36.33
N LYS A 2 -32.87 -51.82 -36.54
CA LYS A 2 -31.56 -51.24 -36.18
C LYS A 2 -31.83 -50.01 -35.32
N LYS A 3 -31.50 -50.09 -34.03
CA LYS A 3 -31.61 -48.99 -33.07
C LYS A 3 -30.40 -48.08 -33.27
N ILE A 4 -30.61 -46.87 -33.75
CA ILE A 4 -29.58 -45.83 -33.85
C ILE A 4 -29.50 -45.16 -32.48
N LEU A 5 -28.41 -45.42 -31.76
CA LEU A 5 -28.11 -44.86 -30.46
C LEU A 5 -27.56 -43.44 -30.67
N ALA A 6 -28.36 -42.44 -30.30
CA ALA A 6 -27.95 -41.04 -30.27
C ALA A 6 -27.03 -40.80 -29.07
N ILE A 7 -25.75 -40.50 -29.32
CA ILE A 7 -24.81 -40.02 -28.30
C ILE A 7 -24.71 -38.50 -28.48
N VAL A 8 -25.47 -37.79 -27.65
CA VAL A 8 -25.39 -36.34 -27.48
C VAL A 8 -24.25 -36.08 -26.49
N ILE A 9 -23.08 -35.70 -27.00
CA ILE A 9 -21.96 -35.23 -26.18
C ILE A 9 -22.26 -33.77 -25.83
N PHE A 10 -22.86 -33.56 -24.66
CA PHE A 10 -23.05 -32.23 -24.08
C PHE A 10 -21.77 -31.87 -23.34
N THR A 11 -20.81 -31.27 -24.05
CA THR A 11 -19.61 -30.66 -23.46
C THR A 11 -20.03 -29.41 -22.70
N ILE A 12 -20.24 -29.56 -21.39
CA ILE A 12 -20.41 -28.43 -20.45
C ILE A 12 -19.04 -27.77 -20.31
N SER A 13 -18.81 -26.71 -21.08
CA SER A 13 -17.72 -25.77 -20.84
C SER A 13 -18.00 -25.05 -19.53
N MET A 14 -17.40 -25.51 -18.43
CA MET A 14 -17.29 -24.73 -17.19
C MET A 14 -16.45 -23.49 -17.49
N VAL A 15 -17.12 -22.39 -17.82
CA VAL A 15 -16.50 -21.07 -17.80
C VAL A 15 -16.32 -20.71 -16.33
N SER A 16 -15.15 -21.03 -15.79
CA SER A 16 -14.73 -20.52 -14.47
C SER A 16 -14.59 -19.00 -14.59
N ILE A 17 -15.64 -18.29 -14.19
CA ILE A 17 -15.58 -16.85 -13.97
C ILE A 17 -14.72 -16.68 -12.72
N SER A 18 -13.41 -16.50 -12.91
CA SER A 18 -12.53 -16.01 -11.86
C SER A 18 -13.03 -14.62 -11.49
N LYS A 19 -13.81 -14.51 -10.42
CA LYS A 19 -14.05 -13.23 -9.77
C LYS A 19 -12.67 -12.68 -9.42
N ALA A 20 -12.29 -11.57 -10.02
CA ALA A 20 -11.17 -10.78 -9.53
C ALA A 20 -11.51 -10.40 -8.10
N THR A 21 -10.89 -11.09 -7.14
CA THR A 21 -10.95 -10.71 -5.74
C THR A 21 -10.28 -9.35 -5.68
N VAL A 22 -11.07 -8.29 -5.49
CA VAL A 22 -10.51 -6.99 -5.13
C VAL A 22 -9.84 -7.23 -3.79
N SER A 23 -8.51 -7.36 -3.79
CA SER A 23 -7.74 -7.51 -2.56
C SER A 23 -8.07 -6.31 -1.68
N GLU A 24 -8.41 -6.57 -0.43
CA GLU A 24 -8.52 -5.49 0.54
C GLU A 24 -7.19 -4.72 0.56
N PRO A 25 -7.24 -3.38 0.73
CA PRO A 25 -6.02 -2.60 0.78
C PRO A 25 -5.15 -3.05 1.96
N VAL A 26 -3.88 -3.29 1.67
CA VAL A 26 -2.91 -3.74 2.67
C VAL A 26 -2.64 -2.59 3.63
N LYS A 27 -2.79 -2.85 4.94
CA LYS A 27 -2.56 -1.83 5.97
C LYS A 27 -1.10 -1.82 6.38
N ALA A 28 -0.53 -0.63 6.54
CA ALA A 28 0.74 -0.41 7.20
C ALA A 28 0.53 0.57 8.37
N ASN A 29 1.45 0.55 9.33
CA ASN A 29 1.39 1.43 10.51
C ASN A 29 2.48 2.49 10.43
N ILE A 30 2.24 3.65 11.06
CA ILE A 30 3.26 4.68 11.28
C ILE A 30 3.29 5.06 12.75
N GLY A 31 4.49 5.09 13.33
CA GLY A 31 4.69 5.53 14.71
C GLY A 31 4.76 7.06 14.83
N LYS A 32 4.69 7.56 16.07
CA LYS A 32 4.90 9.00 16.37
C LYS A 32 6.31 9.51 16.09
N ASP A 33 7.24 8.58 15.91
CA ASP A 33 8.61 8.79 15.43
C ASP A 33 8.70 8.82 13.90
N PHE A 34 7.57 8.78 13.20
CA PHE A 34 7.46 8.74 11.74
C PHE A 34 8.03 7.48 11.08
N VAL A 35 8.31 6.41 11.85
CA VAL A 35 8.73 5.13 11.27
C VAL A 35 7.50 4.41 10.71
N ILE A 36 7.54 4.10 9.41
CA ILE A 36 6.52 3.28 8.74
C ILE A 36 6.92 1.81 8.85
N HIS A 37 5.99 0.97 9.29
CA HIS A 37 6.14 -0.47 9.35
C HIS A 37 5.15 -1.16 8.40
N LEU A 38 5.71 -1.78 7.37
CA LEU A 38 5.01 -2.69 6.47
C LEU A 38 4.81 -4.06 7.17
N PRO A 39 3.66 -4.73 6.98
CA PRO A 39 3.36 -6.00 7.61
C PRO A 39 4.29 -7.12 7.11
N ALA A 40 5.11 -7.68 7.99
CA ALA A 40 6.15 -8.67 7.65
C ALA A 40 5.60 -10.05 7.27
N ASP A 41 4.34 -10.33 7.56
CA ASP A 41 3.63 -11.59 7.32
C ASP A 41 2.80 -11.59 6.02
N MET A 42 2.86 -10.50 5.25
CA MET A 42 2.12 -10.36 3.98
C MET A 42 3.05 -10.36 2.77
N GLN A 43 2.48 -10.49 1.58
CA GLN A 43 3.22 -10.25 0.34
C GLN A 43 3.50 -8.75 0.19
N LEU A 44 4.64 -8.39 -0.40
CA LEU A 44 4.91 -7.00 -0.80
C LEU A 44 3.80 -6.51 -1.75
N SER A 45 3.28 -5.33 -1.45
CA SER A 45 2.25 -4.64 -2.25
C SER A 45 2.85 -3.34 -2.78
N ASP A 46 2.43 -2.89 -3.96
CA ASP A 46 2.84 -1.59 -4.51
C ASP A 46 2.15 -0.42 -3.80
N SER A 47 1.11 -0.70 -3.00
CA SER A 47 0.44 0.33 -2.21
C SER A 47 -0.03 -0.17 -0.85
N TYR A 48 -0.01 0.74 0.12
CA TYR A 48 -0.46 0.52 1.50
C TYR A 48 -1.34 1.68 1.96
N ILE A 49 -2.34 1.39 2.77
CA ILE A 49 -3.07 2.40 3.54
C ILE A 49 -2.40 2.52 4.91
N VAL A 50 -2.05 3.75 5.26
CA VAL A 50 -1.43 4.12 6.54
C VAL A 50 -2.38 5.02 7.31
N ASP A 51 -2.70 4.66 8.55
CA ASP A 51 -3.43 5.53 9.47
C ASP A 51 -2.46 6.58 10.03
N ILE A 52 -2.74 7.86 9.78
CA ILE A 52 -1.92 8.99 10.23
C ILE A 52 -2.60 9.79 11.35
N SER A 53 -3.70 9.30 11.91
CA SER A 53 -4.51 10.01 12.92
C SER A 53 -3.78 10.24 14.24
N GLU A 54 -2.78 9.40 14.57
CA GLU A 54 -1.95 9.57 15.77
C GLU A 54 -0.81 10.58 15.60
N LEU A 55 -0.58 11.07 14.38
CA LEU A 55 0.46 12.04 14.09
C LEU A 55 0.00 13.46 14.47
N PRO A 56 0.92 14.31 14.95
CA PRO A 56 0.58 15.61 15.53
C PRO A 56 0.23 16.71 14.50
N PHE A 57 -0.33 16.37 13.33
CA PHE A 57 -0.75 17.35 12.33
C PHE A 57 -2.05 18.06 12.76
N LYS A 58 -2.09 19.38 12.63
CA LYS A 58 -3.28 20.19 12.98
C LYS A 58 -4.35 20.14 11.90
N THR A 59 -3.94 19.98 10.64
CA THR A 59 -4.85 19.93 9.49
C THR A 59 -4.38 18.89 8.48
N ALA A 60 -5.29 18.39 7.64
CA ALA A 60 -4.94 17.50 6.54
C ALA A 60 -3.99 18.16 5.52
N SER A 61 -4.10 19.49 5.35
CA SER A 61 -3.20 20.25 4.48
C SER A 61 -1.78 20.31 5.03
N ASP A 62 -1.59 20.35 6.36
CA ASP A 62 -0.26 20.30 6.98
C ASP A 62 0.38 18.93 6.75
N ALA A 63 -0.40 17.85 6.93
CA ALA A 63 0.04 16.49 6.66
C ALA A 63 0.42 16.31 5.18
N GLU A 64 -0.44 16.76 4.25
CA GLU A 64 -0.20 16.70 2.81
C GLU A 64 1.10 17.42 2.43
N ARG A 65 1.26 18.67 2.88
CA ARG A 65 2.49 19.44 2.63
C ARG A 65 3.73 18.74 3.20
N PHE A 66 3.63 18.17 4.39
CA PHE A 66 4.74 17.46 5.02
C PHE A 66 5.13 16.21 4.23
N PHE A 67 4.18 15.33 3.93
CA PHE A 67 4.47 14.08 3.22
C PHE A 67 4.88 14.30 1.76
N ASP A 68 4.40 15.35 1.10
CA ASP A 68 4.84 15.72 -0.25
C ASP A 68 6.35 16.04 -0.30
N MET A 69 6.91 16.66 0.74
CA MET A 69 8.36 16.93 0.83
C MET A 69 9.23 15.66 0.90
N PHE A 70 8.61 14.52 1.27
CA PHE A 70 9.30 13.23 1.33
C PHE A 70 8.94 12.32 0.16
N SER A 71 8.01 12.71 -0.71
CA SER A 71 7.74 11.98 -1.96
C SER A 71 8.95 12.09 -2.88
N GLU A 72 9.41 10.95 -3.37
CA GLU A 72 10.55 10.82 -4.27
C GLU A 72 10.30 9.69 -5.27
N ASN A 73 11.28 9.40 -6.13
CA ASN A 73 11.08 8.43 -7.21
C ASN A 73 10.64 7.04 -6.72
N VAL A 74 11.16 6.61 -5.56
CA VAL A 74 10.95 5.26 -5.00
C VAL A 74 9.71 5.15 -4.11
N VAL A 75 9.25 6.26 -3.52
CA VAL A 75 8.11 6.29 -2.59
C VAL A 75 7.29 7.55 -2.82
N ASN A 76 5.98 7.39 -2.98
CA ASN A 76 5.05 8.50 -3.04
C ASN A 76 4.01 8.41 -1.93
N TYR A 77 3.63 9.56 -1.39
CA TYR A 77 2.65 9.69 -0.33
C TYR A 77 1.45 10.48 -0.81
N LYS A 78 0.24 9.96 -0.60
CA LYS A 78 -1.01 10.66 -0.91
C LYS A 78 -1.91 10.72 0.32
N VAL A 79 -2.02 11.90 0.93
CA VAL A 79 -2.91 12.11 2.08
C VAL A 79 -4.37 12.12 1.63
N MET A 80 -5.21 11.36 2.34
CA MET A 80 -6.65 11.25 2.11
C MET A 80 -7.37 12.04 3.21
N GLN A 81 -7.80 13.25 2.86
CA GLN A 81 -8.29 14.24 3.84
C GLN A 81 -9.53 13.79 4.63
N ALA A 82 -10.37 12.91 4.07
CA ALA A 82 -11.62 12.48 4.70
C ALA A 82 -11.41 11.53 5.87
N ASP A 83 -10.33 10.75 5.87
CA ASP A 83 -10.21 9.54 6.70
C ASP A 83 -9.02 9.58 7.66
N ASN A 84 -8.24 10.67 7.71
CA ASN A 84 -6.95 10.73 8.41
C ASN A 84 -6.03 9.56 8.03
N THR A 85 -6.08 9.17 6.76
CA THR A 85 -5.21 8.14 6.20
C THR A 85 -4.34 8.72 5.11
N MET A 86 -3.32 7.96 4.74
CA MET A 86 -2.45 8.22 3.61
C MET A 86 -2.29 6.94 2.82
N ILE A 87 -2.30 7.05 1.50
CA ILE A 87 -1.85 5.97 0.62
C ILE A 87 -0.36 6.13 0.41
N LEU A 88 0.39 5.12 0.81
CA LEU A 88 1.81 4.94 0.54
C LEU A 88 1.96 4.12 -0.73
N TYR A 89 2.59 4.67 -1.76
CA TYR A 89 2.93 3.94 -2.97
C TYR A 89 4.42 3.60 -2.95
N LEU A 90 4.75 2.33 -3.16
CA LEU A 90 6.10 1.85 -3.37
C LEU A 90 6.31 1.67 -4.87
N ASN A 91 7.36 2.28 -5.41
CA ASN A 91 7.72 2.09 -6.81
C ASN A 91 8.65 0.88 -6.93
N SER A 92 8.05 -0.31 -6.86
CA SER A 92 8.76 -1.60 -6.93
C SER A 92 9.50 -1.79 -8.26
N ASP A 93 9.07 -1.15 -9.35
CA ASP A 93 9.79 -1.17 -10.63
C ASP A 93 11.18 -0.50 -10.55
N ILE A 94 11.36 0.49 -9.68
CA ILE A 94 12.66 1.14 -9.47
C ILE A 94 13.55 0.31 -8.54
N MET A 95 12.95 -0.40 -7.59
CA MET A 95 13.63 -1.25 -6.60
C MET A 95 13.10 -2.69 -6.66
N PRO A 96 13.30 -3.42 -7.78
CA PRO A 96 12.62 -4.70 -8.03
C PRO A 96 13.10 -5.83 -7.11
N ASP A 97 14.32 -5.72 -6.60
CA ASP A 97 14.93 -6.73 -5.73
C ASP A 97 14.68 -6.47 -4.24
N TRP A 98 14.03 -5.35 -3.88
CA TRP A 98 13.80 -4.99 -2.48
C TRP A 98 12.70 -5.85 -1.85
N THR A 99 13.04 -6.45 -0.73
CA THR A 99 12.12 -7.21 0.12
C THR A 99 11.37 -6.30 1.09
N LEU A 100 10.36 -6.83 1.78
CA LEU A 100 9.71 -6.12 2.90
C LEU A 100 10.70 -5.65 3.97
N THR A 101 11.75 -6.44 4.23
CA THR A 101 12.80 -6.06 5.17
C THR A 101 13.56 -4.83 4.68
N ASP A 102 13.92 -4.80 3.39
CA ASP A 102 14.64 -3.66 2.81
C ASP A 102 13.80 -2.38 2.85
N TRP A 103 12.51 -2.47 2.54
CA TRP A 103 11.57 -1.35 2.64
C TRP A 103 11.38 -0.85 4.08
N ASN A 104 11.24 -1.75 5.05
CA ASN A 104 11.16 -1.37 6.46
C ASN A 104 12.45 -0.68 6.94
N THR A 105 13.62 -1.20 6.57
CA THR A 105 14.91 -0.55 6.85
C THR A 105 15.02 0.83 6.16
N TYR A 106 14.50 0.98 4.95
CA TYR A 106 14.42 2.29 4.28
C TYR A 106 13.59 3.29 5.11
N PHE A 107 12.42 2.88 5.61
CA PHE A 107 11.57 3.76 6.42
C PHE A 107 12.19 4.10 7.78
N GLU A 108 12.86 3.15 8.44
CA GLU A 108 13.63 3.40 9.66
C GLU A 108 14.70 4.48 9.44
N ASN A 109 15.47 4.38 8.35
CA ASN A 109 16.51 5.36 8.02
C ASN A 109 15.93 6.75 7.68
N ARG A 110 14.72 6.80 7.12
CA ARG A 110 14.07 8.06 6.71
C ARG A 110 13.37 8.77 7.85
N ALA A 111 12.86 8.03 8.83
CA ALA A 111 12.09 8.54 9.97
C ALA A 111 12.84 9.65 10.73
N MET A 112 14.15 9.53 10.92
CA MET A 112 14.96 10.57 11.57
C MET A 112 14.85 11.92 10.85
N LYS A 113 14.95 11.92 9.51
CA LYS A 113 14.84 13.17 8.73
C LYS A 113 13.42 13.73 8.78
N MET A 114 12.41 12.85 8.74
CA MET A 114 10.99 13.23 8.89
C MET A 114 10.74 13.92 10.23
N GLN A 115 11.27 13.36 11.32
CA GLN A 115 11.15 13.95 12.65
C GLN A 115 11.79 15.35 12.72
N VAL A 116 13.00 15.52 12.17
CA VAL A 116 13.69 16.82 12.17
C VAL A 116 12.90 17.88 11.41
N VAL A 117 12.45 17.57 10.19
CA VAL A 117 11.66 18.49 9.37
C VAL A 117 10.32 18.82 10.04
N TYR A 118 9.67 17.84 10.68
CA TYR A 118 8.43 18.08 11.41
C TYR A 118 8.65 19.09 12.54
N ASP A 119 9.70 18.89 13.33
CA ASP A 119 10.07 19.76 14.44
C ASP A 119 10.37 21.19 13.96
N GLU A 120 11.00 21.36 12.80
CA GLU A 120 11.27 22.69 12.23
C GLU A 120 10.03 23.40 11.68
N MET A 121 9.05 22.64 11.17
CA MET A 121 7.88 23.20 10.49
C MET A 121 6.70 23.49 11.42
N PHE A 122 6.55 22.72 12.51
CA PHE A 122 5.30 22.66 13.25
C PHE A 122 5.43 22.78 14.78
N LYS A 123 6.64 22.70 15.35
CA LYS A 123 6.88 23.08 16.76
C LYS A 123 7.11 24.59 16.88
#